data_AF-A0A960G9Q9-F1
#
_entry.id   AF-A0A960G9Q9-F1
#
_cell.length_a   1.000
_cell.length_b   1.000
_cell.length_c   1.000
_cell.angle_alpha   90.00
_cell.angle_beta   90.00
_cell.angle_gamma   90.00
#
_symmetry.space_group_name_H-M   'P 1'
#
loop_
_entity.id
_entity.type
_entity.pdbx_description
1 polymer ?
#
loop_
_entity_poly.entity_id
_entity_poly.type
_entity_poly.pdbx_seq_one_letter_code
_entity_poly.pdbx_strand_id
1 'polypeptide(L)'
;HCLDAGVRLAMGTDAGLASQHGRNLHEVAAMVDAGVPAPTALAAATTGGLALLGETASRGDLVVFSGDPGRPDVLRDRSAVLAVVRDGRVVHH
;
A
#
# COMPACT_ATOMS: atom_id res chain seq x y z
N HIS A 1 -7.31 -5.74 20.18
CA HIS A 1 -6.46 -5.36 19.03
C HIS A 1 -6.58 -3.85 18.79
N CYS A 2 -5.60 -3.14 18.22
CA CYS A 2 -5.71 -1.68 17.97
C CYS A 2 -6.93 -1.33 17.08
N LEU A 3 -7.29 -2.26 16.19
CA LEU A 3 -8.49 -2.20 15.36
C LEU A 3 -9.78 -2.13 16.20
N ASP A 4 -9.91 -2.96 17.24
CA ASP A 4 -11.08 -2.98 18.13
C ASP A 4 -11.25 -1.67 18.91
N ALA A 5 -10.15 -0.95 19.10
CA ALA A 5 -10.12 0.36 19.76
C ALA A 5 -10.37 1.53 18.77
N GLY A 6 -10.61 1.27 17.49
CA GLY A 6 -10.86 2.29 16.48
C GLY A 6 -9.64 3.15 16.14
N VAL A 7 -8.43 2.65 16.39
CA VAL A 7 -7.19 3.38 16.08
C VAL A 7 -7.05 3.54 14.56
N ARG A 8 -6.83 4.78 14.11
CA ARG A 8 -6.55 5.08 12.69
C ARG A 8 -5.19 4.51 12.30
N LEU A 9 -5.11 3.92 11.11
CA LEU A 9 -3.89 3.31 10.58
C LEU A 9 -3.34 4.09 9.39
N ALA A 10 -2.03 4.24 9.36
CA ALA A 10 -1.25 4.66 8.20
C ALA A 10 -0.07 3.69 8.05
N MET A 11 0.20 3.22 6.83
CA MET A 11 1.27 2.25 6.59
C MET A 11 2.64 2.93 6.58
N GLY A 12 3.63 2.29 7.19
CA GLY A 12 5.03 2.70 7.14
C GLY A 12 5.95 1.49 7.30
N THR A 13 7.02 1.42 6.53
CA THR A 13 7.89 0.24 6.44
C THR A 13 9.19 0.35 7.23
N ASP A 14 9.47 1.53 7.81
CA ASP A 14 10.77 1.87 8.40
C ASP A 14 11.97 1.56 7.47
N ALA A 15 11.79 1.79 6.17
CA ALA A 15 12.84 1.59 5.17
C ALA A 15 13.92 2.68 5.28
N GLY A 16 14.96 2.42 6.07
CA GLY A 16 16.12 3.29 6.29
C GLY A 16 17.40 2.87 5.54
N LEU A 17 17.45 1.66 5.00
CA LEU A 17 18.59 1.11 4.25
C LEU A 17 18.24 0.95 2.77
N ALA A 18 19.21 1.21 1.89
CA ALA A 18 19.02 1.10 0.45
C ALA A 18 18.51 -0.29 0.00
N SER A 19 18.93 -1.35 0.69
CA SER A 19 18.50 -2.72 0.41
C SER A 19 17.02 -2.99 0.69
N GLN A 20 16.34 -2.12 1.45
CA GLN A 20 14.91 -2.23 1.78
C GLN A 20 14.00 -1.61 0.71
N HIS A 21 14.51 -0.69 -0.11
CA HIS A 21 13.69 -0.01 -1.11
C HIS A 21 13.14 -0.96 -2.17
N GLY A 22 11.96 -0.62 -2.68
CA GLY A 22 11.22 -1.44 -3.65
C GLY A 22 10.56 -2.68 -3.03
N ARG A 23 10.45 -2.79 -1.71
CA ARG A 23 9.72 -3.88 -1.01
C ARG A 23 8.54 -3.38 -0.17
N ASN A 24 8.10 -2.13 -0.36
CA ASN A 24 7.11 -1.51 0.53
C ASN A 24 5.77 -2.26 0.59
N LEU A 25 5.35 -2.90 -0.51
CA LEU A 25 4.12 -3.70 -0.54
C LEU A 25 4.19 -4.95 0.36
N HIS A 26 5.39 -5.39 0.75
CA HIS A 26 5.55 -6.49 1.71
C HIS A 26 5.00 -6.13 3.09
N GLU A 27 5.02 -4.85 3.46
CA GLU A 27 4.44 -4.38 4.72
C GLU A 27 2.91 -4.45 4.69
N VAL A 28 2.29 -4.09 3.56
CA VAL A 28 0.84 -4.24 3.39
C VAL A 28 0.44 -5.72 3.48
N ALA A 29 1.21 -6.60 2.84
CA ALA A 29 1.02 -8.04 2.97
C ALA A 29 1.19 -8.53 4.43
N ALA A 30 2.19 -8.01 5.15
CA ALA A 30 2.43 -8.34 6.55
C ALA A 30 1.27 -7.88 7.47
N MET A 31 0.69 -6.71 7.21
CA MET A 31 -0.53 -6.25 7.91
C MET A 31 -1.68 -7.23 7.73
N VAL A 32 -1.91 -7.71 6.51
CA VAL A 32 -2.97 -8.69 6.21
C VAL A 32 -2.70 -10.02 6.91
N ASP A 33 -1.46 -10.52 6.84
CA ASP A 33 -1.06 -11.76 7.53
C ASP A 33 -1.18 -11.64 9.06
N ALA A 34 -1.01 -10.43 9.61
CA ALA A 34 -1.23 -10.13 11.03
C ALA A 34 -2.71 -10.00 11.42
N GLY A 35 -3.64 -10.19 10.47
CA GLY A 35 -5.08 -10.18 10.72
C GLY A 35 -5.78 -8.83 10.46
N VAL A 36 -5.08 -7.85 9.89
CA VAL A 36 -5.75 -6.62 9.40
C VAL A 36 -6.56 -6.96 8.15
N PRO A 37 -7.86 -6.61 8.07
CA PRO A 37 -8.63 -6.84 6.85
C PRO A 37 -7.98 -6.19 5.63
N ALA A 38 -7.91 -6.88 4.49
CA ALA A 38 -7.21 -6.40 3.31
C ALA A 38 -7.66 -5.01 2.83
N PRO A 39 -8.98 -4.67 2.79
CA PRO A 39 -9.41 -3.31 2.47
C PRO A 39 -8.88 -2.26 3.45
N THR A 40 -8.76 -2.61 4.74
CA THR A 40 -8.20 -1.72 5.77
C THR A 40 -6.70 -1.53 5.61
N ALA A 41 -5.95 -2.59 5.28
CA ALA A 41 -4.51 -2.50 5.01
C ALA A 41 -4.23 -1.64 3.76
N LEU A 42 -4.98 -1.84 2.67
CA LEU A 42 -4.88 -1.01 1.46
C LEU A 42 -5.29 0.45 1.74
N ALA A 43 -6.32 0.68 2.55
CA ALA A 43 -6.71 2.02 2.98
C ALA A 43 -5.61 2.71 3.80
N ALA A 44 -4.95 1.99 4.70
CA ALA A 44 -3.82 2.50 5.49
C ALA A 44 -2.63 2.91 4.60
N ALA A 45 -2.41 2.18 3.50
CA ALA A 45 -1.38 2.49 2.49
C ALA A 45 -1.79 3.55 1.45
N THR A 46 -3.01 4.08 1.52
CA THR A 46 -3.54 5.09 0.59
C THR A 46 -4.11 6.28 1.38
N THR A 47 -5.42 6.28 1.63
CA THR A 47 -6.13 7.35 2.35
C THR A 47 -5.62 7.58 3.77
N GLY A 48 -5.12 6.54 4.46
CA GLY A 48 -4.51 6.65 5.78
C GLY A 48 -3.22 7.47 5.76
N GLY A 49 -2.37 7.27 4.75
CA GLY A 49 -1.17 8.08 4.52
C GLY A 49 -1.51 9.53 4.20
N LEU A 50 -2.48 9.77 3.31
CA LEU A 50 -2.97 11.12 3.00
C LEU A 50 -3.49 11.83 4.25
N ALA A 51 -4.29 11.14 5.07
CA ALA A 51 -4.82 11.70 6.31
C ALA A 51 -3.71 12.02 7.33
N LEU A 52 -2.66 11.21 7.40
CA LEU A 52 -1.50 11.46 8.26
C LEU A 52 -0.73 12.71 7.81
N LEU A 53 -0.60 12.93 6.50
CA LEU A 53 0.08 14.09 5.91
C LEU A 53 -0.80 15.35 5.87
N GLY A 54 -2.11 15.23 6.14
CA GLY A 54 -3.05 16.34 5.97
C GLY A 54 -3.35 16.66 4.50
N GLU A 55 -3.18 15.68 3.61
CA GLU A 55 -3.36 15.82 2.17
C GLU A 55 -4.67 15.21 1.67
N THR A 56 -5.02 15.52 0.42
CA THR A 56 -6.20 14.97 -0.27
C THR A 56 -5.76 14.16 -1.49
N ALA A 57 -6.61 13.22 -1.92
CA ALA A 57 -6.28 12.36 -3.04
C ALA A 57 -6.11 13.17 -4.34
N SER A 58 -4.98 12.97 -5.02
CA SER A 58 -4.77 13.49 -6.38
C SER A 58 -5.62 12.70 -7.38
N ARG A 59 -6.08 13.38 -8.44
CA ARG A 59 -6.70 12.69 -9.58
C ARG A 59 -5.58 12.19 -10.49
N GLY A 60 -5.24 10.91 -10.40
CA GLY A 60 -4.36 10.26 -11.38
C GLY A 60 -3.17 9.47 -10.82
N ASP A 61 -3.11 9.24 -9.51
CA ASP A 61 -2.13 8.33 -8.92
C ASP A 61 -2.75 6.94 -8.71
N LEU A 62 -2.26 5.94 -9.47
CA LEU A 62 -2.77 4.57 -9.43
C LEU A 62 -1.64 3.56 -9.55
N VAL A 63 -1.84 2.39 -8.95
CA VAL A 63 -1.03 1.18 -9.20
C VAL A 63 -1.95 0.11 -9.73
N VAL A 64 -1.59 -0.47 -10.88
CA VAL A 64 -2.37 -1.51 -11.55
C VAL A 64 -1.72 -2.85 -11.27
N PHE A 65 -2.53 -3.83 -10.84
CA PHE A 65 -2.06 -5.17 -10.53
C PHE A 65 -2.61 -6.18 -11.54
N SER A 66 -1.85 -7.24 -11.82
CA SER A 66 -2.29 -8.39 -12.63
C SER A 66 -3.19 -9.37 -11.87
N GLY A 67 -3.28 -9.20 -10.55
CA GLY A 67 -4.14 -9.98 -9.65
C GLY A 67 -4.77 -9.11 -8.57
N ASP A 68 -5.56 -9.75 -7.70
CA ASP A 68 -6.24 -9.06 -6.60
C ASP A 68 -5.23 -8.55 -5.54
N PRO A 69 -5.08 -7.22 -5.36
CA PRO A 69 -4.17 -6.67 -4.36
C PRO A 69 -4.65 -6.87 -2.91
N GLY A 70 -5.83 -7.45 -2.71
CA GLY A 70 -6.28 -7.95 -1.40
C GLY A 70 -5.55 -9.21 -0.94
N ARG A 71 -4.76 -9.83 -1.82
CA ARG A 71 -4.02 -11.07 -1.53
C ARG A 71 -2.54 -10.80 -1.19
N PRO A 72 -2.02 -11.34 -0.07
CA PRO A 72 -0.63 -11.16 0.33
C PRO A 72 0.41 -11.66 -0.69
N ASP A 73 0.11 -12.74 -1.43
CA ASP A 73 1.01 -13.26 -2.47
C ASP A 73 1.15 -12.29 -3.65
N VAL A 74 0.05 -11.66 -4.07
CA VAL A 74 0.06 -10.63 -5.13
C VAL A 74 0.87 -9.41 -4.71
N LEU A 75 0.72 -8.95 -3.48
CA LEU A 75 1.47 -7.80 -2.95
C LEU A 75 2.98 -8.08 -2.79
N ARG A 76 3.37 -9.34 -2.61
CA ARG A 76 4.78 -9.74 -2.49
C ARG A 76 5.47 -9.89 -3.84
N ASP A 77 4.73 -10.25 -4.86
CA ASP A 77 5.22 -10.41 -6.22
C ASP A 77 5.32 -9.05 -6.93
N ARG A 78 6.55 -8.59 -7.16
CA ARG A 78 6.77 -7.34 -7.90
C ARG A 78 6.29 -7.40 -9.34
N SER A 79 6.33 -8.57 -9.97
CA SER A 79 5.84 -8.74 -11.34
C SER A 79 4.32 -8.62 -11.44
N ALA A 80 3.62 -8.66 -10.30
CA ALA A 80 2.19 -8.39 -10.27
C ALA A 80 1.86 -6.91 -10.47
N VAL A 81 2.80 -5.98 -10.27
CA VAL A 81 2.59 -4.57 -10.62
C VAL A 81 2.76 -4.40 -12.13
N LEU A 82 1.64 -4.19 -12.82
CA LEU A 82 1.59 -4.02 -14.27
C LEU A 82 1.86 -2.59 -14.73
N ALA A 83 1.45 -1.62 -13.92
CA ALA A 83 1.69 -0.22 -14.23
C ALA A 83 1.67 0.65 -12.98
N VAL A 84 2.43 1.74 -13.02
CA VAL A 84 2.30 2.86 -12.07
C VAL A 84 1.92 4.09 -12.87
N VAL A 85 0.80 4.70 -12.49
CA VAL A 85 0.35 6.00 -12.99
C VAL A 85 0.63 7.02 -11.90
N ARG A 86 1.34 8.09 -12.26
CA ARG A 86 1.57 9.24 -11.40
C ARG A 86 1.14 10.49 -12.14
N ASP A 87 0.32 11.33 -11.49
CA ASP A 87 -0.20 12.57 -12.08
C ASP A 87 -0.83 12.35 -13.47
N GLY A 88 -1.58 11.25 -13.62
CA GLY A 88 -2.25 10.88 -14.87
C GLY A 88 -1.32 10.34 -15.97
N ARG A 89 -0.03 10.12 -15.69
CA ARG A 89 0.96 9.60 -16.65
C ARG A 89 1.47 8.23 -16.21
N VAL A 90 1.57 7.29 -17.15
CA VAL A 90 2.24 6.01 -16.90
C VAL A 90 3.75 6.27 -16.74
N VAL A 91 4.30 5.94 -15.56
CA VAL A 91 5.72 6.12 -15.23
C VAL A 91 6.46 4.79 -15.07
N HIS A 92 5.72 3.68 -14.98
CA HIS A 92 6.24 2.32 -14.96
C HIS A 92 5.25 1.39 -15.66
N HIS A 93 5.78 0.42 -16.41
CA HIS A 93 5.09 -0.67 -17.08
C HIS A 93 6.02 -1.90 -17.13
#